data_AF-A0A919SMQ1-F1
#
_entry.id   AF-A0A919SMQ1-F1
#
_cell.length_a   1.000
_cell.length_b   1.000
_cell.length_c   1.000
_cell.angle_alpha   90.00
_cell.angle_beta   90.00
_cell.angle_gamma   90.00
#
_symmetry.space_group_name_H-M   'P 1'
#
loop_
_entity.id
_entity.type
_entity.pdbx_description
1 polymer ?
#
loop_
_entity_poly.entity_id
_entity_poly.type
_entity_poly.pdbx_seq_one_letter_code
_entity_poly.pdbx_strand_id
1 'polypeptide(L)'
;MLAETDKALTRFEVDVADLVNHRWESATDTDIFAVVERTVKALNVVNARFDGAAYETEERDQLCGYIGGRLQDAGIDVDALAGRHRMTRHVITDEWREW
;
A
#
# COMPACT_ATOMS: atom_id res chain seq x y z
N MET A 1 0.29 14.47 -11.97
CA MET A 1 0.66 13.11 -11.59
C MET A 1 1.40 13.14 -10.25
N LEU A 2 2.63 13.67 -10.19
CA LEU A 2 3.46 13.66 -8.98
C LEU A 2 2.76 14.17 -7.70
N ALA A 3 2.19 15.37 -7.70
CA ALA A 3 1.54 15.92 -6.51
C ALA A 3 0.35 15.08 -5.98
N GLU A 4 -0.37 14.39 -6.87
CA GLU A 4 -1.50 13.52 -6.47
C GLU A 4 -0.98 12.16 -5.96
N THR A 5 0.10 11.64 -6.56
CA THR A 5 0.83 10.47 -6.06
C THR A 5 1.38 10.76 -4.65
N ASP A 6 2.08 11.88 -4.47
CA ASP A 6 2.64 12.29 -3.17
C ASP A 6 1.55 12.42 -2.11
N LYS A 7 0.39 12.97 -2.48
CA LYS A 7 -0.75 13.05 -1.58
C LYS A 7 -1.27 11.68 -1.17
N ALA A 8 -1.36 10.72 -2.10
CA ALA A 8 -1.77 9.35 -1.80
C ALA A 8 -0.77 8.65 -0.87
N LEU A 9 0.53 8.80 -1.14
CA LEU A 9 1.59 8.21 -0.32
C LEU A 9 1.70 8.88 1.06
N THR A 10 1.56 10.20 1.15
CA THR A 10 1.53 10.92 2.43
C THR A 10 0.36 10.44 3.30
N ARG A 11 -0.82 10.23 2.70
CA ARG A 11 -1.96 9.69 3.44
C ARG A 11 -1.69 8.27 3.92
N PHE A 12 -1.11 7.43 3.07
CA PHE A 12 -0.70 6.08 3.44
C PHE A 12 0.28 6.07 4.62
N GLU A 13 1.30 6.94 4.62
CA GLU A 13 2.25 7.03 5.72
C GLU A 13 1.58 7.43 7.05
N VAL A 14 0.61 8.34 7.01
CA VAL A 14 -0.21 8.68 8.19
C VAL A 14 -1.03 7.49 8.65
N ASP A 15 -1.69 6.78 7.73
CA ASP A 15 -2.49 5.60 8.05
C ASP A 15 -1.61 4.49 8.67
N VAL A 16 -0.38 4.27 8.19
CA VAL A 16 0.58 3.31 8.76
C VAL A 16 1.04 3.74 10.16
N ALA A 17 1.33 5.02 10.36
CA ALA A 17 1.66 5.53 11.69
C ALA A 17 0.51 5.31 12.68
N ASP A 18 -0.73 5.54 12.24
CA ASP A 18 -1.92 5.28 13.06
C ASP A 18 -2.05 3.79 13.42
N LEU A 19 -1.79 2.86 12.49
CA LEU A 19 -1.82 1.42 12.77
C LEU A 19 -0.88 1.01 13.92
N VAL A 20 0.32 1.61 13.98
CA VAL A 20 1.36 1.20 14.94
C VAL A 20 1.37 2.00 16.25
N ASN A 21 0.72 3.18 16.26
CA ASN A 21 0.64 4.03 17.46
C ASN A 21 -0.35 3.52 18.52
N HIS A 22 -1.12 2.46 18.24
CA HIS A 22 -2.05 1.85 19.19
C HIS A 22 -1.29 1.00 20.23
N ARG A 23 -0.84 1.64 21.31
CA ARG A 23 0.01 1.05 22.36
C ARG A 23 -0.54 -0.22 23.04
N TRP A 24 -1.84 -0.47 22.92
CA TRP A 24 -2.53 -1.54 23.66
C TRP A 24 -3.14 -2.62 22.77
N GLU A 25 -3.13 -2.44 21.45
CA GLU A 25 -3.72 -3.38 20.50
C GLU A 25 -2.91 -3.38 19.22
N SER A 26 -2.47 -4.57 18.80
CA SER A 26 -1.81 -4.72 17.50
C SER A 26 -2.84 -4.54 16.39
N ALA A 27 -2.46 -3.81 15.34
CA ALA A 27 -3.26 -3.69 14.12
C ALA A 27 -3.69 -5.08 13.62
N THR A 28 -4.96 -5.23 13.27
CA THR A 28 -5.45 -6.48 12.71
C THR A 28 -5.04 -6.59 11.25
N ASP A 29 -4.99 -7.83 10.73
CA ASP A 29 -4.75 -8.06 9.29
C ASP A 29 -5.74 -7.27 8.42
N THR A 30 -7.00 -7.21 8.85
CA THR A 30 -8.06 -6.46 8.18
C THR A 30 -7.74 -4.96 8.11
N ASP A 31 -7.25 -4.37 9.20
CA ASP A 31 -6.90 -2.95 9.23
C ASP A 31 -5.71 -2.65 8.31
N ILE A 32 -4.71 -3.54 8.31
CA ILE A 32 -3.54 -3.43 7.44
C ILE A 32 -3.97 -3.50 5.97
N PHE A 33 -4.78 -4.50 5.60
CA PHE A 33 -5.29 -4.63 4.24
C PHE A 33 -6.18 -3.46 3.83
N ALA A 34 -7.00 -2.92 4.72
CA ALA A 34 -7.84 -1.76 4.42
C ALA A 34 -6.99 -0.50 4.09
N VAL A 35 -5.83 -0.34 4.75
CA VAL A 35 -4.88 0.74 4.43
C VAL A 35 -4.20 0.50 3.07
N VAL A 36 -3.76 -0.73 2.79
CA VAL A 36 -3.17 -1.08 1.49
C VAL A 36 -4.18 -0.88 0.36
N GLU A 37 -5.39 -1.44 0.48
CA GLU A 37 -6.48 -1.31 -0.48
C GLU A 37 -6.76 0.15 -0.82
N ARG A 38 -6.93 1.00 0.21
CA ARG A 38 -7.22 2.41 0.03
C ARG A 38 -6.10 3.12 -0.73
N THR A 39 -4.85 2.78 -0.43
CA THR A 39 -3.67 3.35 -1.07
C THR A 39 -3.60 2.96 -2.54
N VAL A 40 -3.74 1.66 -2.84
CA VAL A 40 -3.71 1.15 -4.22
C VAL A 40 -4.85 1.74 -5.05
N LYS A 41 -6.07 1.80 -4.50
CA LYS A 41 -7.21 2.44 -5.18
C LYS A 41 -6.98 3.92 -5.45
N ALA A 42 -6.35 4.65 -4.53
CA ALA A 42 -5.99 6.05 -4.75
C ALA A 42 -4.98 6.18 -5.91
N LEU A 43 -3.97 5.30 -5.97
CA LEU A 43 -3.02 5.25 -7.08
C LEU A 43 -3.70 4.87 -8.40
N ASN A 44 -4.68 3.95 -8.39
CA ASN A 44 -5.48 3.66 -9.60
C ASN A 44 -6.18 4.90 -10.13
N VAL A 45 -6.79 5.69 -9.24
CA VAL A 45 -7.45 6.95 -9.61
C VAL A 45 -6.45 7.94 -10.20
N VAL A 46 -5.24 8.04 -9.64
CA VAL A 46 -4.19 8.88 -10.24
C VAL A 46 -3.85 8.36 -11.63
N ASN A 47 -3.62 7.05 -11.80
CA ASN A 47 -3.27 6.49 -13.10
C ASN A 47 -4.35 6.71 -14.17
N ALA A 48 -5.62 6.48 -13.80
CA ALA A 48 -6.76 6.66 -14.69
C ALA A 48 -6.94 8.13 -15.14
N ARG A 49 -6.60 9.12 -14.31
CA ARG A 49 -6.66 10.55 -14.69
C ARG A 49 -5.69 10.93 -15.81
N PHE A 50 -4.67 10.11 -16.05
CA PHE A 50 -3.72 10.29 -17.15
C PHE A 50 -3.88 9.15 -18.18
N ASP A 51 -5.11 8.68 -18.40
CA ASP A 51 -5.46 7.66 -19.40
C ASP A 51 -4.66 6.34 -19.24
N GLY A 52 -4.28 6.01 -17.99
CA GLY A 52 -3.51 4.81 -17.68
C GLY A 52 -1.99 4.95 -17.86
N ALA A 53 -1.52 6.15 -18.25
CA ALA A 53 -0.12 6.46 -18.56
C ALA A 53 0.57 7.30 -17.47
N ALA A 54 0.06 7.30 -16.24
CA ALA A 54 0.71 8.02 -15.14
C ALA A 54 1.95 7.28 -14.62
N TYR A 55 1.94 5.94 -14.69
CA TYR A 55 3.00 5.09 -14.20
C TYR A 55 3.42 4.06 -15.24
N GLU A 56 4.72 4.00 -15.52
CA GLU A 56 5.36 2.95 -16.30
C GLU A 56 5.50 1.65 -15.50
N THR A 57 5.73 0.53 -16.19
CA THR A 57 5.85 -0.81 -15.56
C THR A 57 6.83 -0.83 -14.38
N GLU A 58 7.96 -0.12 -14.50
CA GLU A 58 8.94 -0.04 -13.42
C GLU A 58 8.46 0.83 -12.23
N GLU A 59 7.82 1.97 -12.50
CA GLU A 59 7.31 2.87 -11.46
C GLU A 59 6.20 2.20 -10.65
N ARG A 60 5.39 1.39 -11.31
CA ARG A 60 4.37 0.53 -10.73
C ARG A 60 4.95 -0.47 -9.72
N ASP A 61 6.04 -1.14 -10.10
CA ASP A 61 6.75 -2.06 -9.20
C ASP A 61 7.42 -1.31 -8.04
N GLN A 62 7.97 -0.12 -8.30
CA GLN A 62 8.54 0.75 -7.26
C GLN A 62 7.47 1.21 -6.25
N LEU A 63 6.27 1.56 -6.69
CA LEU A 63 5.15 1.93 -5.82
C LEU A 63 4.74 0.76 -4.92
N CYS A 64 4.64 -0.45 -5.47
CA CYS A 64 4.32 -1.65 -4.68
C CYS A 64 5.43 -1.97 -3.67
N GLY A 65 6.69 -1.87 -4.10
CA GLY A 65 7.85 -2.04 -3.24
C GLY A 65 7.91 -1.01 -2.11
N TYR A 66 7.57 0.25 -2.40
CA TYR A 66 7.48 1.30 -1.40
C TYR A 66 6.39 1.00 -0.36
N ILE A 67 5.17 0.63 -0.77
CA ILE A 67 4.08 0.29 0.16
C ILE A 67 4.51 -0.85 1.10
N GLY A 68 5.03 -1.95 0.54
CA GLY A 68 5.51 -3.08 1.34
C GLY A 68 6.66 -2.71 2.27
N GLY A 69 7.63 -1.93 1.77
CA GLY A 69 8.77 -1.46 2.54
C GLY A 69 8.38 -0.58 3.72
N ARG A 70 7.44 0.36 3.54
CA ARG A 70 6.97 1.22 4.64
C ARG A 70 6.21 0.47 5.72
N LEU A 71 5.46 -0.57 5.36
CA LEU A 71 4.83 -1.46 6.35
C LEU A 71 5.89 -2.20 7.17
N GLN A 72 6.93 -2.74 6.52
CA GLN A 72 8.04 -3.39 7.22
C GLN A 72 8.82 -2.42 8.12
N ASP A 73 9.11 -1.21 7.63
CA ASP A 73 9.79 -0.16 8.40
C ASP A 73 9.00 0.23 9.66
N ALA A 74 7.67 0.17 9.59
CA ALA A 74 6.78 0.42 10.73
C ALA A 74 6.71 -0.76 11.71
N GLY A 75 7.37 -1.88 11.42
CA GLY A 75 7.40 -3.08 12.26
C GLY A 75 6.30 -4.09 11.96
N ILE A 76 5.57 -3.93 10.85
CA ILE A 76 4.57 -4.92 10.40
C ILE A 76 5.29 -6.03 9.64
N ASP A 77 5.18 -7.26 10.12
CA ASP A 77 5.72 -8.44 9.43
C ASP A 77 4.84 -8.79 8.22
N VAL A 78 5.19 -8.18 7.07
CA VAL A 78 4.50 -8.34 5.80
C VAL A 78 4.58 -9.78 5.27
N ASP A 79 5.67 -10.50 5.54
CA ASP A 79 5.83 -11.89 5.13
C ASP A 79 4.92 -12.81 5.96
N ALA A 80 4.83 -12.59 7.27
CA ALA A 80 3.89 -13.30 8.13
C ALA A 80 2.43 -12.95 7.79
N LEU A 81 2.13 -11.68 7.48
CA LEU A 81 0.80 -11.26 7.00
C LEU A 81 0.43 -12.02 5.72
N ALA A 82 1.29 -12.00 4.71
CA ALA A 82 1.05 -12.73 3.47
C ALA A 82 0.86 -14.23 3.73
N GLY A 83 1.70 -14.82 4.59
CA GLY A 83 1.63 -16.23 4.96
C GLY A 83 0.28 -16.63 5.60
N ARG A 84 -0.27 -15.78 6.49
CA ARG A 84 -1.60 -16.01 7.09
C ARG A 84 -2.74 -16.05 6.07
N HIS A 85 -2.58 -15.31 4.97
CA HIS A 85 -3.57 -15.22 3.89
C HIS A 85 -3.24 -16.07 2.67
N ARG A 86 -2.21 -16.94 2.76
CA ARG A 86 -1.74 -17.82 1.67
C ARG A 86 -1.32 -17.05 0.41
N MET A 87 -0.75 -15.87 0.61
CA MET A 87 -0.24 -14.98 -0.43
C MET A 87 1.27 -14.86 -0.32
N THR A 88 1.92 -14.28 -1.34
CA THR A 88 3.30 -13.79 -1.20
C THR A 88 3.26 -12.28 -0.94
N ARG A 89 4.32 -11.73 -0.34
CA ARG A 89 4.39 -10.27 -0.05
C ARG A 89 4.17 -9.39 -1.29
N HIS A 90 4.57 -9.87 -2.46
CA HIS A 90 4.42 -9.16 -3.73
C HIS A 90 2.94 -9.09 -4.17
N VAL A 91 2.10 -10.00 -3.67
CA VAL A 91 0.68 -10.10 -4.02
C VAL A 91 -0.20 -9.25 -3.10
N ILE A 92 0.33 -8.72 -1.99
CA ILE A 92 -0.45 -7.91 -1.04
C ILE A 92 -1.07 -6.68 -1.71
N THR A 93 -0.39 -6.07 -2.67
CA THR A 93 -0.93 -4.94 -3.44
C THR A 93 -1.77 -5.38 -4.63
N ASP A 94 -1.56 -6.60 -5.14
CA ASP A 94 -2.04 -7.07 -6.45
C ASP A 94 -3.55 -7.15 -6.56
N GLU A 95 -4.23 -7.50 -5.48
CA GLU A 95 -5.68 -7.69 -5.46
C GLU A 95 -6.44 -6.44 -5.95
N TRP A 96 -5.91 -5.25 -5.71
CA TRP A 96 -6.58 -3.99 -6.01
C TRP A 96 -5.96 -3.21 -7.18
N ARG A 97 -4.93 -3.75 -7.84
CA ARG A 97 -4.31 -3.07 -8.99
C ARG A 97 -5.21 -3.19 -10.22
N GLU A 98 -5.60 -2.05 -10.78
CA GLU A 98 -6.41 -1.98 -12.01
C GLU A 98 -5.62 -1.52 -13.24
N TRP A 99 -4.34 -1.15 -13.05
CA TRP A 99 -3.50 -0.57 -14.09
C TRP A 99 -2.39 -1.48 -14.58
#